data_AF-A0A973JTD1-F1
#
_entry.id   AF-A0A973JTD1-F1
#
_cell.length_a   1.000
_cell.length_b   1.000
_cell.length_c   1.000
_cell.angle_alpha   90.00
_cell.angle_beta   90.00
_cell.angle_gamma   90.00
#
_symmetry.space_group_name_H-M   'P 1'
#
loop_
_entity.id
_entity.type
_entity.pdbx_description
1 polymer ?
#
loop_
_entity_poly.entity_id
_entity_poly.type
_entity_poly.pdbx_seq_one_letter_code
_entity_poly.pdbx_strand_id
1 'polypeptide(L)'
;DELLSEGFLKLFNLTRELGMKIHADLNLDVFTRIGAEVDNVKPIVDLNIDVIRLDGGFAIDEIVRLTNNPFGLIIEDNTSNDGHLIETIETINERGNIKNYRACHNFYPRNETGLDFDDAVYTADLLNDFEVGNGIFITSQTSPKDLNESGDGIPSIEEHRYCPPHIAFSELRNTGVFDMILFGDSMPDYDSLKAVSDAAKCDYVELEAWLDKDLDSNQRKVLTETILWSRPDQPRLLLRATQTRKKVNVPVKNTIARPYLTITLDNIRSNRYEAEVQIALEDLQPSPVANVVGMVKPTCKRLLNQVKYKQYPFKIKE
;
A
#
# COMPACT_ATOMS: atom_id res chain seq x y z
N ASP A 1 36.33 0.37 6.24
CA ASP A 1 35.27 -0.37 5.55
C ASP A 1 33.95 0.06 6.16
N GLU A 2 33.04 0.68 5.40
CA GLU A 2 31.87 1.37 5.98
C GLU A 2 30.83 0.41 6.57
N LEU A 3 30.55 -0.74 5.94
CA LEU A 3 29.58 -1.74 6.45
C LEU A 3 30.04 -2.46 7.73
N LEU A 4 31.35 -2.58 7.94
CA LEU A 4 31.94 -3.09 9.18
C LEU A 4 32.34 -1.95 10.13
N SER A 5 31.88 -0.72 9.85
CA SER A 5 32.11 0.39 10.77
C SER A 5 31.32 0.17 12.07
N GLU A 6 31.83 0.75 13.14
CA GLU A 6 31.16 0.74 14.44
C GLU A 6 29.74 1.32 14.37
N GLY A 7 29.49 2.24 13.43
CA GLY A 7 28.17 2.84 13.20
C GLY A 7 27.14 1.84 12.68
N PHE A 8 27.48 1.07 11.64
CA PHE A 8 26.58 0.05 11.09
C PHE A 8 26.31 -1.08 12.09
N LEU A 9 27.33 -1.55 12.81
CA LEU A 9 27.15 -2.57 13.85
C LEU A 9 26.22 -2.09 14.98
N LYS A 10 26.34 -0.82 15.38
CA LYS A 10 25.40 -0.20 16.35
C LYS A 10 23.98 -0.15 15.80
N LEU A 11 23.80 0.23 14.53
CA LEU A 11 22.50 0.27 13.88
C LEU A 11 21.86 -1.12 13.82
N PHE A 12 22.60 -2.13 13.37
CA PHE A 12 22.09 -3.51 13.26
C PHE A 12 21.67 -4.07 14.62
N ASN A 13 22.47 -3.84 15.66
CA ASN A 13 22.10 -4.24 17.02
C ASN A 13 20.84 -3.51 17.51
N LEU A 14 20.73 -2.20 17.28
CA LEU A 14 19.55 -1.43 17.66
C LEU A 14 18.29 -1.92 16.94
N THR A 15 18.37 -2.19 15.63
CA THR A 15 17.21 -2.72 14.88
C THR A 15 16.73 -4.05 15.44
N ARG A 16 17.65 -4.92 15.87
CA ARG A 16 17.32 -6.19 16.52
C ARG A 16 16.66 -5.99 17.89
N GLU A 17 17.16 -5.08 18.71
CA GLU A 17 16.56 -4.73 20.02
C GLU A 17 15.12 -4.20 19.85
N LEU A 18 14.85 -3.51 18.75
CA LEU A 18 13.53 -3.00 18.39
C LEU A 18 12.63 -4.03 17.67
N GLY A 19 13.12 -5.24 17.42
CA GLY A 19 12.37 -6.30 16.72
C GLY A 19 12.16 -6.02 15.23
N MET A 20 12.98 -5.17 14.63
CA MET A 20 12.97 -4.89 13.19
C MET A 20 13.80 -5.91 12.44
N LYS A 21 13.41 -6.20 11.20
CA LYS A 21 14.19 -7.02 10.27
C LYS A 21 15.06 -6.15 9.36
N ILE A 22 16.25 -6.61 9.04
CA ILE A 22 17.18 -5.93 8.16
C ILE A 22 17.15 -6.57 6.78
N HIS A 23 16.80 -5.76 5.78
CA HIS A 23 17.00 -6.07 4.37
C HIS A 23 18.23 -5.31 3.90
N ALA A 24 19.26 -6.03 3.45
CA ALA A 24 20.49 -5.45 2.94
C ALA A 24 20.59 -5.66 1.43
N ASP A 25 20.67 -4.57 0.68
CA ASP A 25 20.96 -4.59 -0.75
C ASP A 25 22.47 -4.71 -0.95
N LEU A 26 22.91 -5.84 -1.52
CA LEU A 26 24.32 -6.20 -1.63
C LEU A 26 24.66 -6.55 -3.07
N ASN A 27 25.64 -5.84 -3.63
CA ASN A 27 26.32 -6.31 -4.83
C ASN A 27 27.38 -7.39 -4.48
N LEU A 28 27.87 -8.08 -5.51
CA LEU A 28 28.82 -9.20 -5.36
C LEU A 28 30.13 -8.79 -4.66
N ASP A 29 30.61 -7.56 -4.89
CA ASP A 29 31.83 -7.05 -4.26
C ASP A 29 31.66 -6.93 -2.75
N VAL A 30 30.55 -6.35 -2.29
CA VAL A 30 30.26 -6.21 -0.87
C VAL A 30 30.01 -7.58 -0.22
N PHE A 31 29.25 -8.45 -0.90
CA PHE A 31 28.99 -9.82 -0.45
C PHE A 31 30.30 -10.58 -0.17
N THR A 32 31.24 -10.52 -1.11
CA THR A 32 32.55 -11.16 -0.99
C THR A 32 33.42 -10.52 0.09
N ARG A 33 33.38 -9.18 0.24
CA ARG A 33 34.17 -8.46 1.25
C ARG A 33 33.72 -8.73 2.68
N ILE A 34 32.45 -9.03 2.90
CA ILE A 34 31.93 -9.51 4.20
C ILE A 34 32.45 -10.93 4.51
N GLY A 35 33.08 -11.60 3.53
CA GLY A 35 33.56 -12.97 3.63
C GLY A 35 32.48 -14.01 3.35
N ALA A 36 31.34 -13.58 2.79
CA ALA A 36 30.28 -14.48 2.40
C ALA A 36 30.60 -15.13 1.04
N GLU A 37 30.18 -16.37 0.90
CA GLU A 37 30.23 -17.14 -0.33
C GLU A 37 28.84 -17.71 -0.59
N VAL A 38 28.54 -18.07 -1.84
CA VAL A 38 27.25 -18.67 -2.22
C VAL A 38 26.89 -19.87 -1.33
N ASP A 39 27.89 -20.67 -0.96
CA ASP A 39 27.71 -21.86 -0.14
C ASP A 39 27.94 -21.60 1.37
N ASN A 40 28.25 -20.36 1.76
CA ASN A 40 28.47 -19.96 3.15
C ASN A 40 28.06 -18.50 3.42
N VAL A 41 26.79 -18.30 3.74
CA VAL A 41 26.23 -16.98 4.11
C VAL A 41 26.33 -16.66 5.61
N LYS A 42 27.00 -17.50 6.41
CA LYS A 42 27.12 -17.29 7.86
C LYS A 42 27.64 -15.90 8.24
N PRO A 43 28.64 -15.32 7.55
CA PRO A 43 29.14 -13.98 7.88
C PRO A 43 28.07 -12.88 7.77
N ILE A 44 27.09 -13.02 6.88
CA ILE A 44 25.96 -12.08 6.73
C ILE A 44 25.00 -12.22 7.91
N VAL A 45 24.69 -13.45 8.29
CA VAL A 45 23.79 -13.75 9.42
C VAL A 45 24.42 -13.30 10.74
N ASP A 46 25.74 -13.42 10.89
CA ASP A 46 26.48 -12.93 12.06
C ASP A 46 26.42 -11.39 12.20
N LEU A 47 26.10 -10.66 11.12
CA LEU A 47 25.83 -9.21 11.14
C LEU A 47 24.37 -8.87 11.49
N ASN A 48 23.53 -9.86 11.80
CA ASN A 48 22.08 -9.73 12.02
C ASN A 48 21.31 -9.25 10.78
N ILE A 49 21.78 -9.58 9.58
CA ILE A 49 21.01 -9.35 8.35
C ILE A 49 20.03 -10.52 8.17
N ASP A 50 18.74 -10.21 8.00
CA ASP A 50 17.67 -11.20 7.83
C ASP A 50 17.40 -11.53 6.37
N VAL A 51 17.55 -10.53 5.49
CA VAL A 51 17.28 -10.63 4.07
C VAL A 51 18.41 -9.99 3.27
N ILE A 52 18.89 -10.67 2.25
CA ILE A 52 19.78 -10.07 1.25
C ILE A 52 19.05 -9.88 -0.05
N ARG A 53 19.08 -8.65 -0.57
CA ARG A 53 18.62 -8.34 -1.92
C ARG A 53 19.80 -8.45 -2.87
N LEU A 54 19.61 -9.21 -3.95
CA LEU A 54 20.65 -9.45 -4.95
C LEU A 54 20.57 -8.36 -6.03
N ASP A 55 21.55 -7.44 -6.08
CA ASP A 55 21.65 -6.41 -7.13
C ASP A 55 22.33 -6.96 -8.39
N GLY A 56 21.70 -7.97 -8.99
CA GLY A 56 22.18 -8.64 -10.21
C GLY A 56 23.48 -9.44 -10.05
N GLY A 57 23.89 -10.11 -11.13
CA GLY A 57 25.18 -10.80 -11.21
C GLY A 57 25.24 -12.22 -10.63
N PHE A 58 24.13 -12.78 -10.14
CA PHE A 58 24.04 -14.18 -9.70
C PHE A 58 23.31 -15.05 -10.73
N ALA A 59 23.87 -16.21 -11.05
CA ALA A 59 23.18 -17.20 -11.86
C ALA A 59 22.05 -17.90 -11.08
N ILE A 60 21.02 -18.40 -11.77
CA ILE A 60 19.90 -19.14 -11.13
C ILE A 60 20.40 -20.26 -10.22
N ASP A 61 21.40 -21.03 -10.67
CA ASP A 61 22.02 -22.10 -9.87
C ASP A 61 22.67 -21.58 -8.57
N GLU A 62 23.15 -20.35 -8.54
CA GLU A 62 23.71 -19.73 -7.33
C GLU A 62 22.61 -19.29 -6.38
N ILE A 63 21.53 -18.69 -6.90
CA ILE A 63 20.34 -18.33 -6.12
C ILE A 63 19.73 -19.57 -5.47
N VAL A 64 19.60 -20.67 -6.22
CA VAL A 64 19.13 -21.96 -5.67
C VAL A 64 20.00 -22.41 -4.49
N ARG A 65 21.33 -22.35 -4.61
CA ARG A 65 22.23 -22.72 -3.50
C ARG A 65 22.11 -21.77 -2.31
N LEU A 66 22.00 -20.46 -2.56
CA LEU A 66 21.75 -19.47 -1.52
C LEU A 66 20.45 -19.77 -0.75
N THR A 67 19.36 -20.11 -1.44
CA THR A 67 18.07 -20.42 -0.76
C THR A 67 18.17 -21.66 0.14
N ASN A 68 19.05 -22.62 -0.18
CA ASN A 68 19.30 -23.81 0.62
C ASN A 68 20.17 -23.56 1.87
N ASN A 69 20.54 -22.31 2.16
CA ASN A 69 21.33 -22.00 3.35
C ASN A 69 20.64 -22.50 4.65
N PRO A 70 21.41 -23.04 5.61
CA PRO A 70 20.86 -23.62 6.84
C PRO A 70 20.52 -22.58 7.91
N PHE A 71 20.71 -21.28 7.62
CA PHE A 71 20.64 -20.22 8.62
C PHE A 71 19.30 -19.46 8.60
N GLY A 72 18.44 -19.76 7.63
CA GLY A 72 17.15 -19.07 7.45
C GLY A 72 17.28 -17.65 6.88
N LEU A 73 18.44 -17.31 6.29
CA LEU A 73 18.62 -16.06 5.55
C LEU A 73 17.70 -16.08 4.33
N ILE A 74 16.93 -15.02 4.14
CA ILE A 74 16.02 -14.89 3.00
C ILE A 74 16.75 -14.21 1.84
N ILE A 75 16.55 -14.73 0.64
CA ILE A 75 17.08 -14.19 -0.60
C ILE A 75 15.95 -13.41 -1.29
N GLU A 76 16.15 -12.11 -1.48
CA GLU A 76 15.23 -11.20 -2.16
C GLU A 76 15.75 -10.89 -3.57
N ASP A 77 14.94 -11.20 -4.58
CA ASP A 77 15.20 -10.76 -5.96
C ASP A 77 14.38 -9.51 -6.31
N ASN A 78 14.82 -8.79 -7.33
CA ASN A 78 14.05 -7.70 -7.89
C ASN A 78 12.90 -8.27 -8.73
N THR A 79 11.66 -7.85 -8.43
CA THR A 79 10.49 -8.30 -9.20
C THR A 79 10.59 -7.91 -10.69
N SER A 80 11.37 -6.89 -11.04
CA SER A 80 11.57 -6.41 -12.40
C SER A 80 12.70 -7.12 -13.18
N ASN A 81 13.21 -8.26 -12.70
CA ASN A 81 14.33 -8.97 -13.31
C ASN A 81 13.95 -9.64 -14.65
N ASP A 82 14.33 -9.00 -15.77
CA ASP A 82 14.54 -9.45 -17.18
C ASP A 82 13.85 -10.73 -17.71
N GLY A 83 12.63 -11.05 -17.26
CA GLY A 83 11.83 -12.17 -17.78
C GLY A 83 12.23 -13.56 -17.28
N HIS A 84 13.25 -13.66 -16.43
CA HIS A 84 13.71 -14.93 -15.84
C HIS A 84 13.13 -15.18 -14.43
N LEU A 85 12.39 -14.24 -13.85
CA LEU A 85 11.85 -14.38 -12.49
C LEU A 85 11.07 -15.68 -12.29
N ILE A 86 10.21 -16.05 -13.26
CA ILE A 86 9.43 -17.29 -13.19
C ILE A 86 10.33 -18.51 -13.31
N GLU A 87 11.29 -18.51 -14.23
CA GLU A 87 12.28 -19.60 -14.38
C GLU A 87 13.11 -19.79 -13.10
N THR A 88 13.53 -18.69 -12.47
CA THR A 88 14.22 -18.70 -11.18
C THR A 88 13.35 -19.34 -10.09
N ILE A 89 12.09 -18.92 -9.98
CA ILE A 89 11.13 -19.45 -9.00
C ILE A 89 10.86 -20.94 -9.21
N GLU A 90 10.61 -21.35 -10.45
CA GLU A 90 10.40 -22.77 -10.80
C GLU A 90 11.64 -23.61 -10.45
N THR A 91 12.83 -23.12 -10.77
CA THR A 91 14.08 -23.83 -10.45
C THR A 91 14.31 -23.92 -8.93
N ILE A 92 13.97 -22.87 -8.17
CA ILE A 92 14.03 -22.90 -6.69
C ILE A 92 13.01 -23.89 -6.12
N ASN A 93 11.81 -23.97 -6.69
CA ASN A 93 10.80 -24.95 -6.27
C ASN A 93 11.28 -26.40 -6.50
N GLU A 94 12.02 -26.65 -7.58
CA GLU A 94 12.54 -27.99 -7.89
C GLU A 94 13.78 -28.37 -7.07
N ARG A 95 14.69 -27.41 -6.81
CA ARG A 95 16.07 -27.69 -6.36
C ARG A 95 16.50 -26.90 -5.13
N GLY A 96 15.74 -25.90 -4.74
CA GLY A 96 16.04 -24.94 -3.67
C GLY A 96 15.06 -25.01 -2.51
N ASN A 97 14.96 -23.91 -1.78
CA ASN A 97 13.97 -23.73 -0.72
C ASN A 97 13.20 -22.42 -0.92
N ILE A 98 12.00 -22.52 -1.48
CA ILE A 98 11.14 -21.37 -1.78
C ILE A 98 10.79 -20.52 -0.55
N LYS A 99 10.78 -21.12 0.65
CA LYS A 99 10.51 -20.38 1.90
C LYS A 99 11.61 -19.41 2.28
N ASN A 100 12.81 -19.60 1.75
CA ASN A 100 13.95 -18.70 1.90
C ASN A 100 14.08 -17.76 0.69
N TYR A 101 13.06 -17.66 -0.16
CA TYR A 101 13.06 -16.80 -1.32
C TYR A 101 11.89 -15.82 -1.28
N ARG A 102 12.13 -14.61 -1.77
CA ARG A 102 11.11 -13.58 -1.92
C ARG A 102 11.47 -12.67 -3.09
N ALA A 103 10.54 -11.82 -3.49
CA ALA A 103 10.82 -10.73 -4.41
C ALA A 103 10.37 -9.39 -3.85
N CYS A 104 10.88 -8.30 -4.39
CA CYS A 104 10.44 -6.96 -4.02
C CYS A 104 10.54 -6.02 -5.23
N HIS A 105 9.46 -5.30 -5.50
CA HIS A 105 9.43 -4.31 -6.57
C HIS A 105 10.51 -3.28 -6.36
N ASN A 106 11.05 -2.77 -7.46
CA ASN A 106 11.98 -1.65 -7.37
C ASN A 106 11.27 -0.36 -6.94
N PHE A 107 12.05 0.61 -6.50
CA PHE A 107 11.62 1.99 -6.34
C PHE A 107 12.19 2.86 -7.47
N TYR A 108 11.53 4.00 -7.73
CA TYR A 108 11.80 4.81 -8.91
C TYR A 108 12.05 6.29 -8.55
N PRO A 109 13.31 6.68 -8.30
CA PRO A 109 13.68 8.06 -7.96
C PRO A 109 13.54 9.03 -9.14
N ARG A 110 13.49 8.53 -10.38
CA ARG A 110 13.22 9.35 -11.56
C ARG A 110 11.72 9.51 -11.74
N ASN A 111 11.25 10.75 -11.79
CA ASN A 111 9.86 11.05 -12.10
C ASN A 111 9.42 10.37 -13.41
N GLU A 112 8.15 9.98 -13.46
CA GLU A 112 7.51 9.38 -14.65
C GLU A 112 8.07 8.00 -15.04
N THR A 113 8.73 7.30 -14.11
CA THR A 113 9.28 5.94 -14.38
C THR A 113 8.78 4.86 -13.45
N GLY A 114 7.95 5.20 -12.47
CA GLY A 114 7.29 4.23 -11.62
C GLY A 114 6.36 3.31 -12.41
N LEU A 115 6.02 2.19 -11.79
CA LEU A 115 5.12 1.18 -12.34
C LEU A 115 3.68 1.69 -12.41
N ASP A 116 2.90 1.09 -13.31
CA ASP A 116 1.45 1.13 -13.23
C ASP A 116 0.95 0.33 -12.02
N PHE A 117 -0.13 0.81 -11.39
CA PHE A 117 -0.67 0.16 -10.19
C PHE A 117 -1.19 -1.25 -10.48
N ASP A 118 -1.95 -1.42 -11.55
CA ASP A 118 -2.63 -2.70 -11.83
C ASP A 118 -1.60 -3.74 -12.30
N ASP A 119 -0.56 -3.34 -13.04
CA ASP A 119 0.56 -4.21 -13.44
C ASP A 119 1.40 -4.66 -12.23
N ALA A 120 1.67 -3.76 -11.27
CA ALA A 120 2.37 -4.11 -10.04
C ALA A 120 1.57 -5.11 -9.19
N VAL A 121 0.25 -4.90 -9.06
CA VAL A 121 -0.64 -5.82 -8.35
C VAL A 121 -0.73 -7.17 -9.05
N TYR A 122 -0.85 -7.20 -10.38
CA TYR A 122 -0.86 -8.44 -11.15
C TYR A 122 0.41 -9.26 -10.92
N THR A 123 1.57 -8.59 -10.92
CA THR A 123 2.86 -9.26 -10.71
C THR A 123 2.97 -9.81 -9.29
N ALA A 124 2.52 -9.07 -8.27
CA ALA A 124 2.49 -9.54 -6.89
C ALA A 124 1.51 -10.71 -6.68
N ASP A 125 0.35 -10.69 -7.34
CA ASP A 125 -0.61 -11.80 -7.30
C ASP A 125 -0.02 -13.07 -7.92
N LEU A 126 0.69 -12.94 -9.06
CA LEU A 126 1.41 -14.06 -9.68
C LEU A 126 2.49 -14.64 -8.75
N LEU A 127 3.20 -13.81 -8.00
CA LEU A 127 4.18 -14.29 -7.00
C LEU A 127 3.49 -15.08 -5.87
N ASN A 128 2.31 -14.66 -5.44
CA ASN A 128 1.53 -15.37 -4.42
C ASN A 128 1.08 -16.75 -4.90
N ASP A 129 0.78 -16.93 -6.18
CA ASP A 129 0.47 -18.26 -6.75
C ASP A 129 1.64 -19.26 -6.60
N PHE A 130 2.87 -18.76 -6.51
CA PHE A 130 4.07 -19.56 -6.23
C PHE A 130 4.47 -19.59 -4.75
N GLU A 131 3.63 -19.07 -3.85
CA GLU A 131 3.92 -18.91 -2.42
C GLU A 131 5.18 -18.05 -2.14
N VAL A 132 5.51 -17.14 -3.06
CA VAL A 132 6.67 -16.25 -2.96
C VAL A 132 6.24 -14.93 -2.32
N GLY A 133 6.84 -14.61 -1.17
CA GLY A 133 6.56 -13.36 -0.49
C GLY A 133 7.00 -12.16 -1.32
N ASN A 134 6.27 -11.05 -1.24
CA ASN A 134 6.52 -9.87 -2.08
C ASN A 134 6.46 -8.54 -1.32
N GLY A 135 7.15 -7.53 -1.85
CA GLY A 135 7.28 -6.21 -1.25
C GLY A 135 7.20 -5.07 -2.26
N ILE A 136 6.82 -3.89 -1.79
CA ILE A 136 6.65 -2.69 -2.62
C ILE A 136 6.93 -1.41 -1.82
N PHE A 137 7.28 -0.31 -2.51
CA PHE A 137 7.65 0.96 -1.89
C PHE A 137 6.60 2.07 -2.07
N ILE A 138 6.33 2.81 -0.99
CA ILE A 138 5.60 4.09 -0.95
C ILE A 138 6.57 5.25 -0.66
N THR A 139 6.10 6.49 -0.78
CA THR A 139 6.93 7.68 -0.50
C THR A 139 6.27 8.65 0.49
N SER A 140 7.07 9.33 1.32
CA SER A 140 6.62 10.37 2.26
C SER A 140 6.63 11.79 1.70
N GLN A 141 7.14 12.00 0.48
CA GLN A 141 7.35 13.34 -0.14
C GLN A 141 8.33 14.27 0.59
N THR A 142 8.86 13.83 1.72
CA THR A 142 9.85 14.59 2.52
C THR A 142 11.26 14.05 2.37
N SER A 143 11.49 13.04 1.53
CA SER A 143 12.83 12.48 1.33
C SER A 143 13.81 13.56 0.88
N PRO A 144 15.06 13.51 1.39
CA PRO A 144 16.17 14.14 0.70
C PRO A 144 16.23 13.70 -0.77
N LYS A 145 16.75 14.57 -1.64
CA LYS A 145 16.96 14.28 -3.08
C LYS A 145 18.31 13.59 -3.33
N ASP A 146 18.67 12.65 -2.46
CA ASP A 146 19.96 11.95 -2.42
C ASP A 146 20.11 10.92 -3.55
N LEU A 147 19.04 10.19 -3.89
CA LEU A 147 19.03 9.20 -4.96
C LEU A 147 18.84 9.80 -6.36
N ASN A 148 18.20 10.96 -6.46
CA ASN A 148 18.07 11.72 -7.70
C ASN A 148 17.78 13.19 -7.39
N GLU A 149 18.71 14.08 -7.75
CA GLU A 149 18.60 15.53 -7.50
C GLU A 149 17.34 16.16 -8.12
N SER A 150 16.84 15.58 -9.21
CA SER A 150 15.65 16.04 -9.92
C SER A 150 14.37 15.30 -9.53
N GLY A 151 14.47 14.26 -8.70
CA GLY A 151 13.35 13.42 -8.30
C GLY A 151 12.46 14.06 -7.24
N ASP A 152 11.20 13.64 -7.22
CA ASP A 152 10.25 13.95 -6.16
C ASP A 152 9.72 12.64 -5.57
N GLY A 153 10.29 12.22 -4.44
CA GLY A 153 9.94 10.97 -3.76
C GLY A 153 10.45 9.70 -4.45
N ILE A 154 10.33 8.56 -3.74
CA ILE A 154 10.91 7.27 -4.13
C ILE A 154 9.84 6.15 -4.04
N PRO A 155 8.74 6.21 -4.83
CA PRO A 155 7.72 5.17 -4.83
C PRO A 155 8.06 4.03 -5.81
N SER A 156 7.38 2.89 -5.68
CA SER A 156 7.29 1.88 -6.73
C SER A 156 6.25 2.24 -7.81
N ILE A 157 5.10 2.78 -7.40
CA ILE A 157 3.97 3.11 -8.30
C ILE A 157 3.97 4.60 -8.63
N GLU A 158 3.87 4.96 -9.90
CA GLU A 158 3.97 6.36 -10.32
C GLU A 158 2.77 7.20 -9.84
N GLU A 159 1.56 6.63 -9.85
CA GLU A 159 0.36 7.30 -9.30
C GLU A 159 0.49 7.63 -7.80
N HIS A 160 1.39 6.96 -7.08
CA HIS A 160 1.63 7.19 -5.65
C HIS A 160 2.66 8.27 -5.37
N ARG A 161 3.35 8.80 -6.38
CA ARG A 161 4.42 9.78 -6.20
C ARG A 161 3.98 10.96 -5.36
N TYR A 162 2.89 11.61 -5.73
CA TYR A 162 2.36 12.78 -5.01
C TYR A 162 1.15 12.43 -4.14
N CYS A 163 0.91 11.14 -3.89
CA CYS A 163 -0.18 10.67 -3.06
C CYS A 163 0.23 10.73 -1.58
N PRO A 164 -0.65 11.13 -0.65
CA PRO A 164 -0.35 11.00 0.77
C PRO A 164 0.00 9.54 1.13
N PRO A 165 1.07 9.30 1.91
CA PRO A 165 1.63 7.96 2.11
C PRO A 165 0.62 6.98 2.73
N HIS A 166 -0.26 7.45 3.62
CA HIS A 166 -1.29 6.61 4.23
C HIS A 166 -2.39 6.18 3.26
N ILE A 167 -2.66 6.98 2.21
CA ILE A 167 -3.57 6.62 1.13
C ILE A 167 -2.92 5.58 0.23
N ALA A 168 -1.69 5.81 -0.23
CA ALA A 168 -0.91 4.84 -1.02
C ALA A 168 -0.77 3.50 -0.29
N PHE A 169 -0.40 3.53 1.00
CA PHE A 169 -0.37 2.35 1.87
C PHE A 169 -1.72 1.64 1.91
N SER A 170 -2.82 2.38 2.13
CA SER A 170 -4.16 1.78 2.22
C SER A 170 -4.57 1.14 0.90
N GLU A 171 -4.26 1.76 -0.24
CA GLU A 171 -4.56 1.22 -1.56
C GLU A 171 -3.83 -0.11 -1.80
N LEU A 172 -2.55 -0.18 -1.44
CA LEU A 172 -1.73 -1.38 -1.53
C LEU A 172 -2.18 -2.46 -0.54
N ARG A 173 -2.47 -2.09 0.71
CA ARG A 173 -2.93 -3.05 1.73
C ARG A 173 -4.25 -3.70 1.32
N ASN A 174 -5.18 -2.92 0.75
CA ASN A 174 -6.51 -3.41 0.38
C ASN A 174 -6.50 -4.38 -0.82
N THR A 175 -5.39 -4.47 -1.57
CA THR A 175 -5.25 -5.51 -2.60
C THR A 175 -5.10 -6.89 -1.96
N GLY A 176 -4.52 -6.96 -0.76
CA GLY A 176 -4.23 -8.19 -0.05
C GLY A 176 -3.10 -9.01 -0.65
N VAL A 177 -2.38 -8.49 -1.65
CA VAL A 177 -1.33 -9.26 -2.37
C VAL A 177 0.09 -8.96 -1.88
N PHE A 178 0.34 -7.87 -1.16
CA PHE A 178 1.67 -7.48 -0.69
C PHE A 178 1.91 -7.84 0.78
N ASP A 179 3.04 -8.48 1.08
CA ASP A 179 3.45 -8.79 2.46
C ASP A 179 4.16 -7.62 3.14
N MET A 180 4.84 -6.79 2.35
CA MET A 180 5.59 -5.65 2.83
C MET A 180 5.27 -4.41 2.02
N ILE A 181 5.01 -3.32 2.73
CA ILE A 181 4.93 -1.98 2.16
C ILE A 181 5.94 -1.13 2.91
N LEU A 182 6.97 -0.69 2.20
CA LEU A 182 8.14 0.00 2.76
C LEU A 182 8.14 1.46 2.33
N PHE A 183 8.71 2.35 3.14
CA PHE A 183 9.08 3.67 2.63
C PHE A 183 10.35 3.54 1.78
N GLY A 184 10.33 4.08 0.57
CA GLY A 184 11.54 4.21 -0.25
C GLY A 184 12.41 5.39 0.19
N ASP A 185 11.84 6.36 0.91
CA ASP A 185 12.55 7.52 1.44
C ASP A 185 13.55 7.11 2.53
N SER A 186 14.74 7.73 2.52
CA SER A 186 15.77 7.46 3.54
C SER A 186 15.40 8.02 4.92
N MET A 187 14.58 9.08 4.96
CA MET A 187 14.17 9.78 6.18
C MET A 187 12.72 10.31 6.09
N PRO A 188 11.70 9.44 6.14
CA PRO A 188 10.32 9.90 6.21
C PRO A 188 10.10 10.69 7.51
N ASP A 189 9.32 11.77 7.42
CA ASP A 189 9.00 12.58 8.60
C ASP A 189 8.05 11.83 9.56
N TYR A 190 7.99 12.30 10.81
CA TYR A 190 7.19 11.64 11.84
C TYR A 190 5.69 11.64 11.53
N ASP A 191 5.16 12.69 10.91
CA ASP A 191 3.73 12.78 10.60
C ASP A 191 3.37 11.75 9.52
N SER A 192 4.22 11.56 8.51
CA SER A 192 4.09 10.50 7.51
C SER A 192 4.14 9.10 8.12
N LEU A 193 5.13 8.84 8.99
CA LEU A 193 5.24 7.56 9.70
C LEU A 193 4.00 7.29 10.57
N LYS A 194 3.54 8.30 11.30
CA LYS A 194 2.36 8.20 12.15
C LYS A 194 1.10 7.95 11.31
N ALA A 195 0.91 8.65 10.20
CA ALA A 195 -0.25 8.49 9.33
C ALA A 195 -0.34 7.07 8.76
N VAL A 196 0.79 6.50 8.29
CA VAL A 196 0.84 5.11 7.83
C VAL A 196 0.61 4.12 8.98
N SER A 197 1.18 4.38 10.16
CA SER A 197 0.95 3.54 11.34
C SER A 197 -0.52 3.53 11.80
N ASP A 198 -1.19 4.68 11.75
CA ASP A 198 -2.60 4.80 12.07
C ASP A 198 -3.45 4.05 11.02
N ALA A 199 -3.17 4.25 9.73
CA ALA A 199 -3.83 3.52 8.65
C ALA A 199 -3.68 2.00 8.80
N ALA A 200 -2.47 1.51 9.11
CA ALA A 200 -2.18 0.09 9.33
C ALA A 200 -2.99 -0.54 10.48
N LYS A 201 -3.41 0.26 11.47
CA LYS A 201 -4.24 -0.20 12.61
C LYS A 201 -5.74 -0.18 12.31
N CYS A 202 -6.17 0.46 11.22
CA CYS A 202 -7.57 0.51 10.83
C CYS A 202 -8.01 -0.77 10.12
N ASP A 203 -9.14 -1.34 10.53
CA ASP A 203 -9.81 -2.48 9.90
C ASP A 203 -10.85 -2.07 8.84
N TYR A 204 -10.87 -0.79 8.48
CA TYR A 204 -11.74 -0.19 7.47
C TYR A 204 -10.96 0.70 6.50
N VAL A 205 -11.57 0.99 5.35
CA VAL A 205 -11.08 1.98 4.38
C VAL A 205 -11.49 3.38 4.83
N GLU A 206 -10.53 4.29 4.97
CA GLU A 206 -10.80 5.71 5.18
C GLU A 206 -10.94 6.41 3.83
N LEU A 207 -12.15 6.89 3.53
CA LEU A 207 -12.41 7.75 2.38
C LEU A 207 -12.38 9.19 2.87
N GLU A 208 -11.27 9.88 2.60
CA GLU A 208 -11.18 11.31 2.89
C GLU A 208 -12.15 12.10 2.00
N ALA A 209 -12.79 13.11 2.58
CA ALA A 209 -13.86 13.84 1.93
C ALA A 209 -13.86 15.32 2.32
N TRP A 210 -14.27 16.17 1.37
CA TRP A 210 -14.69 17.54 1.68
C TRP A 210 -16.18 17.52 1.96
N LEU A 211 -16.57 17.83 3.19
CA LEU A 211 -17.97 17.93 3.57
C LEU A 211 -18.47 19.37 3.42
N ASP A 212 -19.76 19.54 3.13
CA ASP A 212 -20.40 20.86 3.14
C ASP A 212 -20.17 21.51 4.51
N LYS A 213 -19.58 22.71 4.52
CA LYS A 213 -19.33 23.48 5.74
C LYS A 213 -20.61 23.72 6.56
N ASP A 214 -21.75 23.82 5.86
CA ASP A 214 -23.06 24.09 6.44
C ASP A 214 -23.86 22.78 6.67
N LEU A 215 -23.18 21.62 6.69
CA LEU A 215 -23.76 20.34 7.08
C LEU A 215 -24.09 20.34 8.57
N ASP A 216 -25.32 19.95 8.92
CA ASP A 216 -25.78 19.85 10.30
C ASP A 216 -24.84 18.97 11.13
N SER A 217 -24.61 19.35 12.40
CA SER A 217 -23.63 18.67 13.25
C SER A 217 -24.01 17.22 13.54
N ASN A 218 -25.29 16.89 13.66
CA ASN A 218 -25.74 15.51 13.85
C ASN A 218 -25.60 14.70 12.56
N GLN A 219 -25.89 15.30 11.40
CA GLN A 219 -25.68 14.66 10.09
C GLN A 219 -24.20 14.38 9.85
N ARG A 220 -23.33 15.37 10.11
CA ARG A 220 -21.88 15.24 10.04
C ARG A 220 -21.39 14.12 10.94
N LYS A 221 -21.82 14.11 12.20
CA LYS A 221 -21.47 13.06 13.17
C LYS A 221 -21.89 11.67 12.69
N VAL A 222 -23.12 11.50 12.23
CA VAL A 222 -23.61 10.21 11.71
C VAL A 222 -22.79 9.77 10.49
N LEU A 223 -22.43 10.70 9.60
CA LEU A 223 -21.64 10.42 8.40
C LEU A 223 -20.20 9.98 8.73
N THR A 224 -19.54 10.66 9.66
CA THR A 224 -18.11 10.46 9.95
C THR A 224 -17.83 9.45 11.05
N GLU A 225 -18.78 9.15 11.95
CA GLU A 225 -18.58 8.19 13.04
C GLU A 225 -19.15 6.79 12.74
N THR A 226 -19.97 6.64 11.70
CA THR A 226 -20.53 5.33 11.33
C THR A 226 -19.55 4.55 10.46
N ILE A 227 -19.24 3.31 10.86
CA ILE A 227 -18.62 2.33 9.96
C ILE A 227 -19.69 1.84 8.98
N LEU A 228 -19.42 2.06 7.69
CA LEU A 228 -20.31 1.78 6.58
C LEU A 228 -19.90 0.49 5.89
N TRP A 229 -20.88 -0.18 5.28
CA TRP A 229 -20.64 -1.28 4.35
C TRP A 229 -21.37 -1.00 3.06
N SER A 230 -20.68 -1.28 1.96
CA SER A 230 -21.32 -1.43 0.66
C SER A 230 -22.42 -2.49 0.74
N ARG A 231 -23.55 -2.26 0.08
CA ARG A 231 -24.59 -3.27 -0.16
C ARG A 231 -24.13 -4.35 -1.16
N PRO A 232 -24.71 -5.55 -1.15
CA PRO A 232 -24.46 -6.57 -2.18
C PRO A 232 -25.05 -6.17 -3.54
N ASP A 233 -26.20 -5.51 -3.53
CA ASP A 233 -26.98 -5.09 -4.68
C ASP A 233 -26.66 -3.63 -5.05
N GLN A 234 -25.39 -3.35 -5.39
CA GLN A 234 -25.00 -2.03 -5.84
C GLN A 234 -25.44 -1.79 -7.29
N PRO A 235 -26.11 -0.66 -7.58
CA PRO A 235 -26.22 -0.21 -8.94
C PRO A 235 -24.83 0.22 -9.44
N ARG A 236 -24.60 0.10 -10.74
CA ARG A 236 -23.36 0.51 -11.42
C ARG A 236 -22.93 1.95 -11.08
N LEU A 237 -23.89 2.82 -10.81
CA LEU A 237 -23.73 4.26 -10.71
C LEU A 237 -23.44 4.79 -9.30
N LEU A 238 -23.71 4.00 -8.26
CA LEU A 238 -23.69 4.47 -6.87
C LEU A 238 -23.14 3.40 -5.95
N LEU A 239 -22.23 3.80 -5.07
CA LEU A 239 -21.99 3.08 -3.83
C LEU A 239 -23.08 3.47 -2.83
N ARG A 240 -23.73 2.49 -2.21
CA ARG A 240 -24.80 2.69 -1.22
C ARG A 240 -24.46 2.05 0.12
N ALA A 241 -24.73 2.77 1.21
CA ALA A 241 -24.58 2.30 2.58
C ALA A 241 -25.80 2.67 3.44
N THR A 242 -26.39 1.68 4.10
CA THR A 242 -27.71 1.82 4.75
C THR A 242 -27.64 1.96 6.26
N GLN A 243 -26.46 1.87 6.85
CA GLN A 243 -26.21 1.86 8.29
C GLN A 243 -26.62 3.17 8.98
N THR A 244 -26.82 4.23 8.21
CA THR A 244 -27.20 5.57 8.66
C THR A 244 -28.70 5.83 8.56
N ARG A 245 -29.47 4.97 7.88
CA ARG A 245 -30.91 5.16 7.68
C ARG A 245 -31.64 5.43 8.99
N LYS A 246 -32.48 6.46 9.01
CA LYS A 246 -33.33 6.86 10.15
C LYS A 246 -32.58 7.21 11.46
N LYS A 247 -31.25 7.38 11.42
CA LYS A 247 -30.47 7.85 12.59
C LYS A 247 -30.52 9.36 12.81
N VAL A 248 -30.83 10.12 11.76
CA VAL A 248 -30.88 11.59 11.80
C VAL A 248 -31.96 12.08 10.83
N ASN A 249 -32.56 13.23 11.13
CA ASN A 249 -33.47 13.90 10.21
C ASN A 249 -32.68 14.61 9.10
N VAL A 250 -33.13 14.46 7.86
CA VAL A 250 -32.48 15.10 6.71
C VAL A 250 -33.52 15.93 5.94
N PRO A 251 -33.69 17.23 6.25
CA PRO A 251 -34.60 18.10 5.51
C PRO A 251 -34.11 18.32 4.07
N VAL A 252 -35.01 18.66 3.16
CA VAL A 252 -34.65 18.96 1.76
C VAL A 252 -33.78 20.22 1.73
N LYS A 253 -32.56 20.13 1.18
CA LYS A 253 -31.61 21.25 1.08
C LYS A 253 -30.97 21.30 -0.30
N ASN A 254 -29.83 20.63 -0.47
CA ASN A 254 -28.94 20.77 -1.63
C ASN A 254 -29.16 19.66 -2.69
N THR A 255 -30.31 19.67 -3.35
CA THR A 255 -30.71 18.63 -4.32
C THR A 255 -30.24 18.94 -5.74
N ILE A 256 -28.93 19.14 -5.91
CA ILE A 256 -28.28 19.55 -7.17
C ILE A 256 -27.67 18.36 -7.91
N ALA A 257 -26.98 18.63 -9.03
CA ALA A 257 -26.22 17.62 -9.77
C ALA A 257 -25.17 16.96 -8.87
N ARG A 258 -24.90 15.69 -9.13
CA ARG A 258 -24.06 14.83 -8.31
C ARG A 258 -22.93 14.30 -9.21
N PRO A 259 -21.90 15.10 -9.50
CA PRO A 259 -20.76 14.64 -10.28
C PRO A 259 -20.07 13.46 -9.59
N TYR A 260 -19.20 12.76 -10.32
CA TYR A 260 -18.36 11.69 -9.78
C TYR A 260 -17.74 12.06 -8.42
N LEU A 261 -17.66 11.10 -7.49
CA LEU A 261 -17.20 11.24 -6.10
C LEU A 261 -18.15 11.98 -5.13
N THR A 262 -19.28 12.51 -5.60
CA THR A 262 -20.23 13.22 -4.73
C THR A 262 -20.80 12.31 -3.65
N ILE A 263 -20.77 12.78 -2.41
CA ILE A 263 -21.41 12.13 -1.26
C ILE A 263 -22.80 12.74 -1.08
N THR A 264 -23.82 11.89 -1.00
CA THR A 264 -25.19 12.31 -0.73
C THR A 264 -25.78 11.64 0.50
N LEU A 265 -26.64 12.37 1.19
CA LEU A 265 -27.57 11.83 2.17
C LEU A 265 -29.00 11.92 1.63
N ASP A 266 -29.69 10.79 1.59
CA ASP A 266 -31.10 10.76 1.22
C ASP A 266 -31.92 11.60 2.22
N ASN A 267 -32.69 12.55 1.70
CA ASN A 267 -33.50 13.46 2.49
C ASN A 267 -34.87 12.85 2.83
N ILE A 268 -35.69 13.58 3.60
CA ILE A 268 -36.99 13.14 4.09
C ILE A 268 -37.95 12.69 2.97
N ARG A 269 -37.79 13.20 1.74
CA ARG A 269 -38.60 12.77 0.58
C ARG A 269 -38.29 11.33 0.14
N SER A 270 -37.15 10.77 0.54
CA SER A 270 -36.80 9.36 0.31
C SER A 270 -37.52 8.40 1.27
N ASN A 271 -38.38 8.92 2.16
CA ASN A 271 -39.23 8.13 3.07
C ASN A 271 -38.41 7.11 3.88
N ARG A 272 -38.57 5.80 3.63
CA ARG A 272 -37.87 4.73 4.34
C ARG A 272 -36.35 4.74 4.17
N TYR A 273 -35.83 5.48 3.18
CA TYR A 273 -34.40 5.58 2.89
C TYR A 273 -33.76 6.86 3.46
N GLU A 274 -34.52 7.71 4.16
CA GLU A 274 -33.96 8.92 4.79
C GLU A 274 -32.70 8.61 5.60
N ALA A 275 -31.68 9.45 5.40
CA ALA A 275 -30.32 9.36 5.90
C ALA A 275 -29.47 8.21 5.31
N GLU A 276 -29.88 7.51 4.26
CA GLU A 276 -28.98 6.61 3.52
C GLU A 276 -27.81 7.39 2.90
N VAL A 277 -26.59 6.86 3.06
CA VAL A 277 -25.39 7.40 2.43
C VAL A 277 -25.25 6.79 1.04
N GLN A 278 -25.00 7.64 0.05
CA GLN A 278 -24.59 7.22 -1.28
C GLN A 278 -23.36 8.00 -1.74
N ILE A 279 -22.52 7.37 -2.54
CA ILE A 279 -21.37 8.01 -3.21
C ILE A 279 -21.50 7.76 -4.71
N ALA A 280 -21.44 8.83 -5.50
CA ALA A 280 -21.55 8.78 -6.95
C ALA A 280 -20.30 8.14 -7.57
N LEU A 281 -20.49 7.09 -8.36
CA LEU A 281 -19.44 6.41 -9.13
C LEU A 281 -19.36 6.90 -10.59
N GLU A 282 -20.30 7.75 -11.00
CA GLU A 282 -20.33 8.48 -12.27
C GLU A 282 -21.03 9.84 -12.06
N ASP A 283 -21.04 10.69 -13.09
CA ASP A 283 -21.83 11.92 -13.07
C ASP A 283 -23.34 11.62 -13.10
N LEU A 284 -24.05 12.11 -12.10
CA LEU A 284 -25.49 11.91 -11.95
C LEU A 284 -26.26 13.24 -11.97
N GLN A 285 -27.43 13.19 -12.57
CA GLN A 285 -28.36 14.32 -12.60
C GLN A 285 -28.86 14.71 -11.20
N PRO A 286 -29.43 15.90 -11.02
CA PRO A 286 -30.09 16.28 -9.77
C PRO A 286 -31.15 15.26 -9.33
N SER A 287 -31.29 15.06 -8.02
CA SER A 287 -32.31 14.19 -7.44
C SER A 287 -33.07 14.92 -6.32
N PRO A 288 -34.40 15.03 -6.40
CA PRO A 288 -35.18 15.74 -5.39
C PRO A 288 -35.18 15.06 -4.01
N VAL A 289 -34.70 13.81 -3.92
CA VAL A 289 -34.68 12.99 -2.70
C VAL A 289 -33.29 12.84 -2.09
N ALA A 290 -32.24 13.37 -2.71
CA ALA A 290 -30.86 13.24 -2.23
C ALA A 290 -30.21 14.61 -2.08
N ASN A 291 -29.73 14.93 -0.89
CA ASN A 291 -28.94 16.14 -0.65
C ASN A 291 -27.47 15.83 -0.91
N VAL A 292 -26.79 16.70 -1.67
CA VAL A 292 -25.32 16.72 -1.75
C VAL A 292 -24.76 17.28 -0.45
N VAL A 293 -23.92 16.48 0.23
CA VAL A 293 -23.35 16.81 1.55
C VAL A 293 -21.83 16.83 1.57
N GLY A 294 -21.19 16.50 0.46
CA GLY A 294 -19.75 16.53 0.31
C GLY A 294 -19.28 15.81 -0.94
N MET A 295 -17.98 15.60 -1.02
CA MET A 295 -17.32 14.89 -2.11
C MET A 295 -16.11 14.13 -1.57
N VAL A 296 -15.92 12.89 -1.98
CA VAL A 296 -14.69 12.14 -1.70
C VAL A 296 -13.52 12.87 -2.38
N LYS A 297 -12.40 13.06 -1.68
CA LYS A 297 -11.22 13.71 -2.24
C LYS A 297 -10.71 12.88 -3.43
N PRO A 298 -10.26 13.50 -4.54
CA PRO A 298 -9.76 12.77 -5.70
C PRO A 298 -8.61 11.80 -5.40
N THR A 299 -7.82 12.07 -4.37
CA THR A 299 -6.76 11.17 -3.87
C THR A 299 -7.30 9.81 -3.42
N CYS A 300 -8.57 9.72 -3.00
CA CYS A 300 -9.21 8.47 -2.59
C CYS A 300 -9.97 7.76 -3.73
N LYS A 301 -9.81 8.17 -5.01
CA LYS A 301 -10.55 7.58 -6.14
C LYS A 301 -10.40 6.05 -6.21
N ARG A 302 -9.18 5.54 -6.00
CA ARG A 302 -8.88 4.11 -6.12
C ARG A 302 -9.34 3.36 -4.87
N LEU A 303 -9.17 3.94 -3.68
CA LEU A 303 -9.79 3.44 -2.45
C LEU A 303 -11.32 3.27 -2.60
N LEU A 304 -12.02 4.25 -3.18
CA LEU A 304 -13.46 4.14 -3.42
C LEU A 304 -13.81 2.94 -4.32
N ASN A 305 -13.03 2.70 -5.37
CA ASN A 305 -13.20 1.55 -6.26
C ASN A 305 -12.90 0.20 -5.58
N GLN A 306 -12.10 0.20 -4.51
CA GLN A 306 -11.82 -0.98 -3.69
C GLN A 306 -12.91 -1.26 -2.64
N VAL A 307 -13.85 -0.33 -2.39
CA VAL A 307 -14.98 -0.57 -1.49
C VAL A 307 -16.02 -1.47 -2.14
N LYS A 308 -15.81 -2.78 -2.04
CA LYS A 308 -16.73 -3.82 -2.54
C LYS A 308 -17.47 -4.52 -1.40
N TYR A 309 -18.61 -5.12 -1.73
CA TYR A 309 -19.41 -5.87 -0.76
C TYR A 309 -18.57 -6.97 -0.10
N LYS A 310 -18.62 -7.04 1.24
CA LYS A 310 -17.91 -8.03 2.08
C LYS A 310 -16.38 -8.06 1.98
N GLN A 311 -15.75 -7.12 1.27
CA GLN A 311 -14.28 -7.00 1.30
C GLN A 311 -13.85 -6.18 2.51
N TYR A 312 -14.13 -4.87 2.50
CA TYR A 312 -13.79 -3.99 3.61
C TYR A 312 -14.98 -3.11 4.01
N PRO A 313 -15.19 -2.86 5.32
CA PRO A 313 -15.97 -1.71 5.73
C PRO A 313 -15.24 -0.42 5.33
N PHE A 314 -15.98 0.69 5.29
CA PHE A 314 -15.40 1.99 5.02
C PHE A 314 -15.95 3.06 5.95
N LYS A 315 -15.22 4.16 6.09
CA LYS A 315 -15.57 5.30 6.93
C LYS A 315 -15.26 6.58 6.17
N ILE A 316 -16.14 7.57 6.26
CA ILE A 316 -15.90 8.89 5.68
C ILE A 316 -15.10 9.71 6.70
N LYS A 317 -13.95 10.21 6.28
CA LYS A 317 -13.05 11.04 7.08
C LYS A 317 -13.02 12.43 6.47
N GLU A 318 -13.09 13.47 7.29
CA GLU A 318 -12.97 14.85 6.82
C GLU A 318 -11.48 15.26 6.72
#